data_AF-A0A257ZMD0-F1
#
_entry.id   AF-A0A257ZMD0-F1
#
_cell.length_a   1.000
_cell.length_b   1.000
_cell.length_c   1.000
_cell.angle_alpha   90.00
_cell.angle_beta   90.00
_cell.angle_gamma   90.00
#
_symmetry.space_group_name_H-M   'P 1'
#
loop_
_entity.id
_entity.type
_entity.pdbx_description
1 polymer ?
#
loop_
_entity_poly.entity_id
_entity_poly.type
_entity_poly.pdbx_seq_one_letter_code
_entity_poly.pdbx_strand_id
1 'polypeptide(L)'
;KAFIDSFSVALRHELQDKGVSVTVLMPGATETEFFERAGMTDTKVGQSPKADPADVAKAGFKAMMDGDEHVVPGLGNKLTVAMSGVLPKGFQAEQHRRMAEPEDD
;
A
#
# COMPACT_ATOMS: atom_id res chain seq x y z
N LYS A 1 -0.38 6.60 -4.55
CA LYS A 1 -1.41 6.04 -5.45
C LYS A 1 -2.76 6.76 -5.30
N ALA A 2 -2.76 8.08 -5.07
CA ALA A 2 -3.94 8.84 -4.64
C ALA A 2 -5.13 8.78 -5.62
N PHE A 3 -4.87 8.64 -6.92
CA PHE A 3 -5.92 8.47 -7.92
C PHE A 3 -6.80 7.24 -7.65
N ILE A 4 -6.20 6.09 -7.32
CA ILE A 4 -6.93 4.85 -7.07
C ILE A 4 -7.83 5.01 -5.84
N ASP A 5 -7.33 5.67 -4.80
CA ASP A 5 -8.10 5.91 -3.57
C ASP A 5 -9.33 6.77 -3.87
N SER A 6 -9.15 7.94 -4.52
CA SER A 6 -10.27 8.82 -4.87
C SER A 6 -11.25 8.18 -5.86
N PHE A 7 -10.75 7.46 -6.86
CA PHE A 7 -11.58 6.75 -7.82
C PHE A 7 -12.42 5.66 -7.16
N SER A 8 -11.82 4.86 -6.28
CA SER A 8 -12.52 3.75 -5.62
C SER A 8 -13.58 4.23 -4.65
N VAL A 9 -13.34 5.33 -3.92
CA VAL A 9 -14.35 5.96 -3.06
C VAL A 9 -15.55 6.44 -3.89
N ALA A 10 -15.30 7.15 -4.99
CA ALA A 10 -16.38 7.61 -5.87
C ALA A 10 -17.18 6.42 -6.46
N LEU A 11 -16.47 5.41 -6.97
CA LEU A 11 -17.08 4.22 -7.55
C LEU A 11 -17.92 3.45 -6.52
N ARG A 12 -17.44 3.32 -5.28
CA ARG A 12 -18.20 2.70 -4.18
C ARG A 12 -19.54 3.39 -3.97
N HIS A 13 -19.55 4.73 -3.92
CA HIS A 13 -20.76 5.52 -3.74
C HIS A 13 -21.73 5.38 -4.93
N GLU A 14 -21.24 5.35 -6.16
CA GLU A 14 -22.07 5.13 -7.36
C GLU A 14 -22.73 3.73 -7.43
N LEU A 15 -22.19 2.77 -6.67
CA LEU A 15 -22.63 1.38 -6.67
C LEU A 15 -23.39 0.97 -5.39
N GLN A 16 -23.52 1.85 -4.40
CA GLN A 16 -24.07 1.52 -3.08
C GLN A 16 -25.47 0.88 -3.14
N ASP A 17 -26.33 1.33 -4.05
CA ASP A 17 -27.71 0.85 -4.20
C ASP A 17 -27.83 -0.37 -5.12
N LYS A 18 -26.70 -0.87 -5.64
CA LYS A 18 -26.63 -2.01 -6.58
C LYS A 18 -26.18 -3.31 -5.92
N GLY A 19 -25.94 -3.29 -4.60
CA GLY A 19 -25.44 -4.45 -3.86
C GLY A 19 -23.99 -4.85 -4.23
N VAL A 20 -23.22 -3.94 -4.81
CA VAL A 20 -21.80 -4.14 -5.16
C VAL A 20 -20.92 -3.34 -4.22
N SER A 21 -20.00 -4.01 -3.52
CA SER A 21 -18.98 -3.36 -2.70
C SER A 21 -17.70 -3.10 -3.50
N VAL A 22 -16.96 -2.07 -3.09
CA VAL A 22 -15.62 -1.75 -3.60
C VAL A 22 -14.70 -1.57 -2.39
N THR A 23 -13.56 -2.27 -2.41
CA THR A 23 -12.56 -2.27 -1.33
C THR A 23 -11.18 -1.97 -1.90
N VAL A 24 -10.45 -1.05 -1.27
CA VAL A 24 -9.07 -0.70 -1.65
C VAL A 24 -8.07 -1.38 -0.73
N LEU A 25 -7.24 -2.27 -1.28
CA LEU A 25 -6.10 -2.87 -0.60
C LEU A 25 -4.87 -1.99 -0.75
N MET A 26 -4.31 -1.54 0.38
CA MET A 26 -3.19 -0.59 0.45
C MET A 26 -1.99 -1.20 1.20
N PRO A 27 -1.29 -2.18 0.62
CA PRO A 27 -0.18 -2.85 1.29
C PRO A 27 1.09 -2.01 1.24
N GLY A 28 1.99 -2.28 2.19
CA GLY A 28 3.38 -1.83 2.14
C GLY A 28 4.22 -2.73 1.23
N ALA A 29 5.55 -2.65 1.36
CA ALA A 29 6.46 -3.58 0.70
C ALA A 29 6.07 -5.03 1.08
N THR A 30 5.88 -5.87 0.06
CA THR A 30 5.39 -7.26 0.20
C THR A 30 6.38 -8.19 -0.48
N GLU A 31 6.76 -9.29 0.19
CA GLU A 31 7.79 -10.23 -0.28
C GLU A 31 7.28 -11.00 -1.51
N THR A 32 7.59 -10.48 -2.69
CA THR A 32 7.18 -11.04 -3.99
C THR A 32 8.29 -10.81 -5.01
N GLU A 33 8.20 -11.51 -6.13
CA GLU A 33 9.05 -11.35 -7.32
C GLU A 33 9.05 -9.94 -7.93
N PHE A 34 8.24 -9.01 -7.42
CA PHE A 34 8.19 -7.63 -7.90
C PHE A 34 9.56 -6.95 -7.81
N PHE A 35 10.27 -7.09 -6.68
CA PHE A 35 11.52 -6.36 -6.46
C PHE A 35 12.65 -6.85 -7.36
N GLU A 36 12.73 -8.15 -7.62
CA GLU A 36 13.66 -8.72 -8.59
C GLU A 36 13.34 -8.23 -10.01
N ARG A 37 12.07 -8.35 -10.44
CA ARG A 37 11.65 -7.95 -11.79
C ARG A 37 11.73 -6.45 -12.05
N ALA A 38 11.60 -5.65 -11.00
CA ALA A 38 11.71 -4.20 -11.07
C ALA A 38 13.17 -3.71 -10.96
N GLY A 39 14.14 -4.60 -10.72
CA GLY A 39 15.54 -4.21 -10.51
C GLY A 39 15.72 -3.35 -9.26
N MET A 40 15.05 -3.71 -8.16
CA MET A 40 15.02 -2.94 -6.91
C MET A 40 15.67 -3.68 -5.74
N THR A 41 16.36 -4.79 -5.98
CA THR A 41 16.96 -5.65 -4.94
C THR A 41 18.10 -4.97 -4.18
N ASP A 42 18.73 -3.98 -4.79
CA ASP A 42 19.80 -3.13 -4.28
C ASP A 42 19.30 -1.83 -3.62
N THR A 43 17.99 -1.64 -3.51
CA THR A 43 17.40 -0.46 -2.85
C THR A 43 17.09 -0.76 -1.39
N LYS A 44 17.07 0.28 -0.54
CA LYS A 44 16.70 0.15 0.87
C LYS A 44 15.32 -0.47 1.07
N VAL A 45 14.34 -0.11 0.21
CA VAL A 45 12.99 -0.71 0.27
C VAL A 45 13.00 -2.19 -0.12
N GLY A 46 13.84 -2.59 -1.08
CA GLY A 46 13.98 -3.99 -1.48
C GLY A 46 14.61 -4.88 -0.41
N GLN A 47 15.57 -4.34 0.34
CA GLN A 47 16.28 -5.04 1.41
C GLN A 47 15.58 -4.98 2.78
N SER A 48 14.70 -3.99 3.01
CA SER A 48 13.96 -3.86 4.26
C SER A 48 13.02 -5.04 4.53
N PRO A 49 12.64 -5.32 5.80
CA PRO A 49 11.63 -6.33 6.10
C PRO A 49 10.32 -6.07 5.36
N LYS A 50 9.82 -7.07 4.65
CA LYS A 50 8.60 -6.99 3.84
C LYS A 50 7.48 -7.84 4.46
N ALA A 51 6.25 -7.48 4.14
CA ALA A 51 5.07 -8.24 4.57
C ALA A 51 5.01 -9.59 3.84
N ASP A 52 4.50 -10.61 4.54
CA ASP A 52 4.19 -11.90 3.93
C ASP A 52 3.04 -11.75 2.91
N PRO A 53 3.19 -12.26 1.67
CA PRO A 53 2.19 -12.10 0.62
C PRO A 53 0.88 -12.84 0.93
N ALA A 54 0.92 -13.98 1.62
CA ALA A 54 -0.28 -14.70 2.00
C ALA A 54 -1.09 -13.93 3.06
N ASP A 55 -0.41 -13.29 4.01
CA ASP A 55 -1.06 -12.42 5.00
C ASP A 55 -1.70 -11.19 4.33
N VAL A 56 -1.00 -10.54 3.39
CA VAL A 56 -1.55 -9.42 2.61
C VAL A 56 -2.79 -9.85 1.82
N ALA A 57 -2.71 -10.99 1.13
CA ALA A 57 -3.83 -11.52 0.36
C ALA A 57 -5.03 -11.88 1.25
N LYS A 58 -4.78 -12.53 2.39
CA LYS A 58 -5.82 -12.89 3.36
C LYS A 58 -6.51 -11.67 3.95
N ALA A 59 -5.75 -10.64 4.30
CA ALA A 59 -6.31 -9.38 4.80
C ALA A 59 -7.17 -8.67 3.74
N GLY A 60 -6.68 -8.59 2.49
CA GLY A 60 -7.43 -8.02 1.37
C GLY A 60 -8.72 -8.77 1.08
N PHE A 61 -8.65 -10.09 1.01
CA PHE A 61 -9.82 -10.93 0.75
C PHE A 61 -10.86 -10.81 1.86
N LYS A 62 -10.43 -10.83 3.13
CA LYS A 62 -11.34 -10.66 4.26
C LYS A 62 -12.07 -9.30 4.22
N ALA A 63 -11.33 -8.21 4.06
CA ALA A 63 -11.92 -6.86 3.99
C ALA A 63 -12.91 -6.73 2.82
N MET A 64 -12.59 -7.32 1.67
CA MET A 64 -13.49 -7.37 0.51
C MET A 64 -14.79 -8.11 0.82
N MET A 65 -14.70 -9.27 1.47
CA MET A 65 -15.87 -10.07 1.87
C MET A 65 -16.71 -9.39 2.95
N ASP A 66 -16.08 -8.65 3.86
CA ASP A 66 -16.77 -7.88 4.91
C ASP A 66 -17.37 -6.56 4.36
N GLY A 67 -17.03 -6.18 3.12
CA GLY A 67 -17.52 -4.97 2.47
C GLY A 67 -16.83 -3.68 2.93
N ASP A 68 -15.67 -3.80 3.56
CA ASP A 68 -14.87 -2.66 4.04
C ASP A 68 -14.47 -1.74 2.88
N GLU A 69 -14.36 -0.44 3.14
CA GLU A 69 -13.93 0.52 2.11
C GLU A 69 -12.44 0.42 1.81
N HIS A 70 -11.61 0.29 2.84
CA HIS A 70 -10.15 0.28 2.72
C HIS A 70 -9.51 -0.67 3.73
N VAL A 71 -8.38 -1.27 3.36
CA VAL A 71 -7.58 -2.12 4.23
C VAL A 71 -6.08 -1.86 4.03
N VAL A 72 -5.40 -1.57 5.14
CA VAL A 72 -3.94 -1.45 5.21
C VAL A 72 -3.41 -2.66 5.99
N PRO A 73 -2.87 -3.70 5.33
CA PRO A 73 -2.30 -4.85 6.01
C PRO A 73 -0.97 -4.50 6.71
N GLY A 74 -0.75 -5.10 7.89
CA GLY A 74 0.47 -4.93 8.71
C GLY A 74 0.41 -3.75 9.70
N LEU A 75 0.92 -3.97 10.92
CA LEU A 75 0.94 -2.96 11.99
C LEU A 75 1.96 -1.84 11.74
N GLY A 76 3.13 -2.16 11.19
CA GLY A 76 4.15 -1.17 10.86
C GLY A 76 3.70 -0.18 9.78
N ASN A 77 2.87 -0.63 8.84
CA ASN A 77 2.37 0.19 7.74
C ASN A 77 1.32 1.21 8.21
N LYS A 78 0.49 0.84 9.20
CA LYS A 78 -0.54 1.72 9.75
C LYS A 78 0.03 2.97 10.45
N LEU A 79 1.16 2.84 11.15
CA LEU A 79 1.80 3.97 11.83
C LEU A 79 2.43 4.94 10.81
N THR A 80 3.11 4.42 9.79
CA THR A 80 3.66 5.23 8.69
C THR A 80 2.55 5.95 7.91
N VAL A 81 1.44 5.26 7.63
CA VAL A 81 0.26 5.86 6.97
C VAL A 81 -0.37 6.93 7.85
N ALA A 82 -0.54 6.71 9.15
CA ALA A 82 -1.05 7.72 10.08
C ALA A 82 -0.16 8.98 10.13
N MET A 83 1.16 8.80 10.06
CA MET A 83 2.14 9.90 10.06
C MET A 83 2.22 10.63 8.71
N SER A 84 1.87 9.97 7.60
CA SER A 84 1.87 10.57 6.25
C SER A 84 0.83 11.70 6.08
N GLY A 85 -0.23 11.72 6.90
CA GLY A 85 -1.22 12.81 6.90
C GLY A 85 -0.73 14.13 7.50
N VAL A 86 0.32 14.08 8.34
CA VAL A 86 0.82 15.24 9.10
C VAL A 86 2.18 15.75 8.64
N LEU A 87 2.97 14.92 7.95
CA LEU A 87 4.28 15.31 7.44
C LEU A 87 4.18 16.19 6.18
N PRO A 88 5.02 17.22 6.02
CA PRO A 88 5.08 18.00 4.79
C PRO A 88 5.34 17.12 3.55
N LYS A 89 4.63 17.37 2.44
CA LYS A 89 4.73 16.56 1.22
C LYS A 89 6.17 16.44 0.69
N GLY A 90 6.96 17.51 0.79
CA GLY A 90 8.37 17.51 0.36
C GLY A 90 9.25 16.56 1.18
N PHE A 91 8.99 16.46 2.49
CA PHE A 91 9.70 15.51 3.36
C PHE A 91 9.35 14.06 3.01
N GLN A 92 8.07 13.77 2.78
CA GLN A 92 7.64 12.43 2.37
C GLN A 92 8.24 12.04 1.01
N ALA A 93 8.27 12.97 0.06
CA ALA A 93 8.87 12.74 -1.26
C ALA A 93 10.38 12.43 -1.14
N GLU A 94 11.10 13.19 -0.32
CA GLU A 94 12.53 12.96 -0.06
C GLU A 94 12.78 11.61 0.64
N GLN A 95 11.96 11.24 1.62
CA GLN A 95 12.04 9.93 2.27
C GLN A 95 11.81 8.80 1.27
N HIS A 96 10.76 8.90 0.45
CA HIS A 96 10.48 7.92 -0.61
C HIS A 96 11.64 7.79 -1.59
N ARG A 97 12.24 8.92 -2.01
CA ARG A 97 13.41 8.95 -2.88
C ARG A 97 14.57 8.17 -2.27
N ARG A 98 14.96 8.48 -1.02
CA ARG A 98 16.06 7.80 -0.32
C ARG A 98 15.84 6.30 -0.12
N MET A 99 14.59 5.86 -0.02
CA MET A 99 14.25 4.45 0.12
C MET A 99 14.32 3.68 -1.19
N ALA A 100 14.12 4.37 -2.32
CA ALA A 100 14.07 3.79 -3.66
C ALA A 100 15.36 3.97 -4.48
N GLU A 101 16.29 4.82 -4.03
CA GLU A 101 17.62 4.92 -4.62
C GLU A 101 18.43 3.63 -4.35
N PRO A 102 19.21 3.15 -5.32
CA PRO A 102 20.20 2.09 -5.11
C PRO A 102 21.18 2.47 -4.00
N GLU A 103 21.67 1.49 -3.26
CA GLU A 103 22.81 1.70 -2.36
C GLU A 103 24.10 1.74 -3.18
N ASP A 104 24.92 2.79 -2.98
CA ASP A 104 26.27 2.86 -3.54
C ASP A 104 27.15 1.79 -2.84
N ASP A 105 27.93 1.03 -3.62
CA ASP A 105 28.92 0.02 -3.14
C ASP A 105 29.96 0.59 -2.16
#